data_AF-A0A2M9XCU4-F1
#
_entry.id   AF-A0A2M9XCU4-F1
#
_cell.length_a   1.000
_cell.length_b   1.000
_cell.length_c   1.000
_cell.angle_alpha   90.00
_cell.angle_beta   90.00
_cell.angle_gamma   90.00
#
_symmetry.space_group_name_H-M   'P 1'
#
loop_
_entity.id
_entity.type
_entity.pdbx_description
1 polymer ?
#
loop_
_entity_poly.entity_id
_entity_poly.type
_entity_poly.pdbx_seq_one_letter_code
_entity_poly.pdbx_strand_id
1 'polypeptide(L)'
;MSIFSGSDKSASGQSYIDPEALGLIDVNREFKTHLGIEDTLFNRFSTKDVQELLEQSGMFEMLQFRGFQKTKLEIHGISEVDNRIYIKTEENETLVHMRLKFSDFLFKKINESFPMIYIDWLLSQNVKLGKLGEKKKLFEGQEYPGLNIMNEITSFIRLLSGKIGAAGAFNIPEYFHDAVLFHKNFRYLSPEKEGEFRALLRCFKKENLRSLSGAIHSGKILDRQTSAVYSWSYGEMVSATNPFLEKSLFDEQYDSMVARISETREFSRID
;
A
#
# COMPACT_ATOMS: atom_id res chain seq x y z
N MET A 1 -12.36 -0.68 -9.15
CA MET A 1 -11.35 0.38 -9.05
C MET A 1 -10.53 0.18 -7.77
N SER A 2 -9.28 0.63 -7.82
CA SER A 2 -8.14 0.30 -6.94
C SER A 2 -8.08 1.00 -5.60
N ILE A 3 -7.19 0.54 -4.72
CA ILE A 3 -6.63 1.29 -3.58
C ILE A 3 -5.57 2.32 -4.04
N PHE A 4 -5.01 2.16 -5.25
CA PHE A 4 -4.00 3.07 -5.83
C PHE A 4 -4.30 3.31 -7.32
N SER A 5 -4.52 4.52 -7.79
CA SER A 5 -4.81 4.83 -9.19
C SER A 5 -3.58 5.37 -9.93
N GLY A 6 -3.36 4.85 -11.15
CA GLY A 6 -2.42 5.43 -12.11
C GLY A 6 -0.94 5.30 -11.71
N SER A 7 -0.11 4.88 -12.65
CA SER A 7 1.35 4.83 -12.49
C SER A 7 2.04 6.19 -12.32
N ASP A 8 1.28 7.30 -12.22
CA ASP A 8 1.79 8.68 -12.16
C ASP A 8 1.95 9.17 -10.71
N LYS A 9 2.60 8.34 -9.88
CA LYS A 9 2.80 8.62 -8.45
C LYS A 9 3.87 9.68 -8.16
N SER A 10 4.39 10.39 -9.16
CA SER A 10 5.47 11.39 -9.02
C SER A 10 5.02 12.85 -8.96
N ALA A 11 3.72 13.15 -9.04
CA ALA A 11 3.28 14.54 -9.24
C ALA A 11 3.02 15.40 -7.97
N SER A 12 3.11 14.87 -6.73
CA SER A 12 2.87 15.73 -5.55
C SER A 12 3.63 15.32 -4.27
N GLY A 13 4.92 15.67 -4.19
CA GLY A 13 5.68 15.59 -2.95
C GLY A 13 7.21 15.57 -3.14
N GLN A 14 7.98 15.80 -2.08
CA GLN A 14 9.38 15.38 -2.04
C GLN A 14 9.41 13.85 -2.08
N SER A 15 9.86 13.27 -3.18
CA SER A 15 10.05 11.82 -3.29
C SER A 15 11.26 11.40 -2.45
N TYR A 16 11.06 10.59 -1.42
CA TYR A 16 12.10 10.06 -0.53
C TYR A 16 12.71 8.75 -1.04
N ILE A 17 11.95 8.03 -1.86
CA ILE A 17 12.40 6.92 -2.70
C ILE A 17 12.28 7.37 -4.16
N ASP A 18 13.09 6.82 -5.07
CA ASP A 18 12.90 6.99 -6.51
C ASP A 18 12.19 5.75 -7.11
N PRO A 19 10.85 5.76 -7.21
CA PRO A 19 10.10 4.67 -7.85
C PRO A 19 10.15 4.72 -9.38
N GLU A 20 10.56 5.83 -10.01
CA GLU A 20 10.64 5.98 -11.47
C GLU A 20 11.85 5.26 -12.07
N ALA A 21 12.88 4.97 -11.28
CA ALA A 21 14.00 4.10 -11.67
C ALA A 21 13.54 2.75 -12.26
N LEU A 22 12.35 2.27 -11.88
CA LEU A 22 11.76 1.05 -12.43
C LEU A 22 11.15 1.21 -13.82
N GLY A 23 10.76 2.42 -14.23
CA GLY A 23 10.23 2.69 -15.57
C GLY A 23 11.29 2.49 -16.67
N LEU A 24 12.57 2.69 -16.34
CA LEU A 24 13.71 2.47 -17.24
C LEU A 24 14.04 0.98 -17.44
N ILE A 25 13.61 0.10 -16.52
CA ILE A 25 13.74 -1.36 -16.68
C ILE A 25 12.69 -1.90 -17.67
N ASP A 26 11.58 -1.17 -17.87
CA ASP A 26 10.48 -1.50 -18.79
C ASP A 26 10.85 -1.31 -20.28
N VAL A 27 12.02 -0.72 -20.61
CA VAL A 27 12.49 -0.56 -22.01
C VAL A 27 12.78 -1.92 -22.68
N ASN A 28 13.03 -2.97 -21.88
CA ASN A 28 13.12 -4.35 -22.38
C ASN A 28 11.83 -4.86 -23.03
N ARG A 29 10.69 -4.17 -22.81
CA ARG A 29 9.41 -4.42 -23.47
C ARG A 29 9.44 -4.11 -24.98
N GLU A 30 10.30 -3.21 -25.45
CA GLU A 30 10.39 -2.88 -26.88
C GLU A 30 11.02 -4.00 -27.71
N PHE A 31 11.78 -4.91 -27.09
CA PHE A 31 12.51 -5.95 -27.81
C PHE A 31 11.74 -7.26 -28.04
N LYS A 32 10.48 -7.39 -27.60
CA LYS A 32 9.59 -8.56 -27.88
C LYS A 32 10.27 -9.93 -27.76
N THR A 33 11.21 -10.11 -26.83
CA THR A 33 11.75 -11.43 -26.52
C THR A 33 10.86 -12.06 -25.44
N HIS A 34 9.73 -12.64 -25.85
CA HIS A 34 8.84 -13.44 -24.99
C HIS A 34 9.48 -14.77 -24.52
N LEU A 35 10.80 -14.87 -24.51
CA LEU A 35 11.53 -16.05 -24.08
C LEU A 35 11.94 -15.84 -22.62
N GLY A 36 11.07 -16.21 -21.66
CA GLY A 36 11.49 -16.38 -20.26
C GLY A 36 10.64 -15.74 -19.16
N ILE A 37 9.53 -15.07 -19.46
CA ILE A 37 8.59 -14.63 -18.40
C ILE A 37 7.69 -15.82 -18.06
N GLU A 38 8.07 -16.57 -17.04
CA GLU A 38 7.27 -17.67 -16.49
C GLU A 38 6.15 -17.13 -15.59
N ASP A 39 5.10 -17.94 -15.36
CA ASP A 39 4.03 -17.67 -14.38
C ASP A 39 4.54 -17.86 -12.93
N THR A 40 5.62 -17.15 -12.61
CA THR A 40 6.33 -17.14 -11.34
C THR A 40 6.40 -15.71 -10.82
N LEU A 41 6.52 -15.55 -9.51
CA LEU A 41 6.71 -14.25 -8.88
C LEU A 41 8.22 -13.94 -8.83
N PHE A 42 8.60 -12.81 -9.45
CA PHE A 42 9.98 -12.31 -9.58
C PHE A 42 10.98 -13.31 -10.16
N ASN A 43 10.55 -14.20 -11.07
CA ASN A 43 11.35 -15.29 -11.65
C ASN A 43 12.01 -16.20 -10.60
N ARG A 44 11.44 -16.27 -9.38
CA ARG A 44 12.04 -16.96 -8.23
C ARG A 44 11.07 -17.88 -7.50
N PHE A 45 9.79 -17.52 -7.45
CA PHE A 45 8.78 -18.26 -6.70
C PHE A 45 7.74 -18.83 -7.64
N SER A 46 7.58 -20.15 -7.63
CA SER A 46 6.51 -20.81 -8.37
C SER A 46 5.14 -20.42 -7.81
N THR A 47 4.07 -20.69 -8.57
CA THR A 47 2.70 -20.53 -8.07
C THR A 47 2.46 -21.30 -6.77
N LYS A 48 3.07 -22.47 -6.61
CA LYS A 48 2.99 -23.27 -5.38
C LYS A 48 3.67 -22.56 -4.20
N ASP A 49 4.87 -22.01 -4.40
CA ASP A 49 5.58 -21.29 -3.33
C ASP A 49 4.77 -20.07 -2.86
N VAL A 50 4.19 -19.31 -3.80
CA VAL A 50 3.33 -18.17 -3.47
C VAL A 50 2.06 -18.62 -2.76
N GLN A 51 1.45 -19.73 -3.18
CA GLN A 51 0.31 -20.31 -2.48
C GLN A 51 0.66 -20.67 -1.04
N GLU A 52 1.80 -21.34 -0.79
CA GLU A 52 2.24 -21.70 0.57
C GLU A 52 2.47 -20.45 1.44
N LEU A 53 2.99 -19.36 0.88
CA LEU A 53 3.15 -18.09 1.61
C LEU A 53 1.81 -17.43 1.96
N LEU A 54 0.84 -17.49 1.05
CA LEU A 54 -0.52 -16.98 1.28
C LEU A 54 -1.29 -17.85 2.29
N GLU A 55 -1.09 -19.16 2.28
CA GLU A 55 -1.62 -20.07 3.30
C GLU A 55 -1.03 -19.74 4.67
N GLN A 56 0.29 -19.61 4.77
CA GLN A 56 0.98 -19.23 6.02
C GLN A 56 0.57 -17.84 6.53
N SER A 57 0.17 -16.92 5.63
CA SER A 57 -0.31 -15.61 6.03
C SER A 57 -1.76 -15.59 6.53
N GLY A 58 -2.48 -16.72 6.44
CA GLY A 58 -3.90 -16.84 6.79
C GLY A 58 -4.86 -16.35 5.69
N MET A 59 -4.37 -16.06 4.49
CA MET A 59 -5.18 -15.48 3.41
C MET A 59 -6.39 -16.34 3.06
N PHE A 60 -6.16 -17.62 2.75
CA PHE A 60 -7.23 -18.50 2.29
C PHE A 60 -8.20 -18.87 3.41
N GLU A 61 -7.72 -19.00 4.66
CA GLU A 61 -8.58 -19.18 5.83
C GLU A 61 -9.55 -17.99 5.99
N MET A 62 -9.03 -16.76 5.89
CA MET A 62 -9.86 -15.56 5.99
C MET A 62 -10.85 -15.45 4.82
N LEU A 63 -10.44 -15.78 3.59
CA LEU A 63 -11.34 -15.81 2.43
C LEU A 63 -12.46 -16.86 2.62
N GLN A 64 -12.12 -18.03 3.15
CA GLN A 64 -13.09 -19.07 3.48
C GLN A 64 -14.09 -18.60 4.55
N PHE A 65 -13.61 -17.96 5.61
CA PHE A 65 -14.45 -17.36 6.66
C PHE A 65 -15.41 -16.30 6.10
N ARG A 66 -14.99 -15.57 5.06
CA ARG A 66 -15.83 -14.61 4.31
C ARG A 66 -16.78 -15.27 3.31
N GLY A 67 -16.78 -16.60 3.23
CA GLY A 67 -17.68 -17.39 2.40
C GLY A 67 -17.11 -17.79 1.04
N PHE A 68 -15.84 -17.52 0.74
CA PHE A 68 -15.19 -17.92 -0.52
C PHE A 68 -14.48 -19.27 -0.32
N GLN A 69 -15.23 -20.37 -0.49
CA GLN A 69 -14.76 -21.73 -0.21
C GLN A 69 -13.73 -22.24 -1.23
N LYS A 70 -13.81 -21.74 -2.47
CA LYS A 70 -12.91 -22.11 -3.54
C LYS A 70 -12.43 -20.84 -4.24
N THR A 71 -11.12 -20.72 -4.37
CA THR A 71 -10.46 -19.58 -4.99
C THR A 71 -9.34 -20.05 -5.91
N LYS A 72 -9.07 -19.27 -6.94
CA LYS A 72 -7.98 -19.52 -7.90
C LYS A 72 -6.89 -18.47 -7.71
N LEU A 73 -5.65 -18.93 -7.57
CA LEU A 73 -4.45 -18.08 -7.56
C LEU A 73 -3.91 -17.99 -8.99
N GLU A 74 -3.66 -16.78 -9.46
CA GLU A 74 -2.98 -16.52 -10.74
C GLU A 74 -1.82 -15.55 -10.50
N ILE A 75 -0.69 -15.80 -11.17
CA ILE A 75 0.48 -14.92 -11.16
C ILE A 75 0.78 -14.57 -12.60
N HIS A 76 0.84 -13.27 -12.90
CA HIS A 76 1.22 -12.79 -14.22
C HIS A 76 2.52 -11.98 -14.10
N GLY A 77 3.58 -12.43 -14.78
CA GLY A 77 4.79 -11.65 -14.95
C GLY A 77 4.58 -10.54 -15.99
N ILE A 78 4.87 -9.29 -15.62
CA ILE A 78 4.98 -8.17 -16.56
C ILE A 78 6.44 -8.04 -16.99
N SER A 79 7.36 -8.12 -16.02
CA SER A 79 8.80 -8.23 -16.22
C SER A 79 9.41 -9.08 -15.09
N GLU A 80 10.73 -9.26 -15.08
CA GLU A 80 11.43 -10.01 -14.02
C GLU A 80 11.28 -9.36 -12.63
N VAL A 81 10.93 -8.08 -12.59
CA VAL A 81 10.84 -7.25 -11.38
C VAL A 81 9.45 -6.70 -11.14
N ASP A 82 8.45 -7.03 -11.98
CA ASP A 82 7.08 -6.52 -11.89
C ASP A 82 6.09 -7.66 -12.16
N ASN A 83 5.32 -8.02 -11.12
CA ASN A 83 4.37 -9.11 -11.17
C ASN A 83 3.01 -8.67 -10.66
N ARG A 84 1.96 -9.32 -11.17
CA ARG A 84 0.62 -9.23 -10.63
C ARG A 84 0.22 -10.57 -10.04
N ILE A 85 -0.38 -10.51 -8.85
CA ILE A 85 -0.96 -11.65 -8.16
C ILE A 85 -2.46 -11.42 -8.07
N TYR A 86 -3.24 -12.41 -8.48
CA TYR A 86 -4.70 -12.40 -8.38
C TYR A 86 -5.18 -13.57 -7.54
N ILE A 87 -6.12 -13.31 -6.64
CA ILE A 87 -6.96 -14.34 -6.03
C ILE A 87 -8.37 -14.09 -6.52
N LYS A 88 -8.96 -15.08 -7.18
CA LYS A 88 -10.27 -14.98 -7.85
C LYS A 88 -11.26 -16.04 -7.39
N THR A 89 -12.55 -15.83 -7.64
CA THR A 89 -13.60 -16.84 -7.49
C THR A 89 -13.50 -17.90 -8.61
N GLU A 90 -14.29 -18.99 -8.50
CA GLU A 90 -14.38 -19.97 -9.58
C GLU A 90 -14.94 -19.35 -10.87
N GLU A 91 -15.83 -18.38 -10.73
CA GLU A 91 -16.47 -17.56 -11.77
C GLU A 91 -15.55 -16.43 -12.30
N ASN A 92 -14.27 -16.42 -11.91
CA ASN A 92 -13.24 -15.48 -12.37
C ASN A 92 -13.45 -14.02 -11.89
N GLU A 93 -14.23 -13.80 -10.84
CA GLU A 93 -14.32 -12.49 -10.19
C GLU A 93 -13.10 -12.26 -9.29
N THR A 94 -12.47 -11.08 -9.39
CA THR A 94 -11.28 -10.78 -8.59
C THR A 94 -11.65 -10.47 -7.15
N LEU A 95 -11.05 -11.16 -6.18
CA LEU A 95 -11.18 -10.89 -4.75
C LEU A 95 -10.00 -10.07 -4.24
N VAL A 96 -8.80 -10.46 -4.66
CA VAL A 96 -7.54 -9.79 -4.32
C VAL A 96 -6.75 -9.57 -5.60
N HIS A 97 -6.19 -8.38 -5.78
CA HIS A 97 -5.20 -8.12 -6.82
C HIS A 97 -4.07 -7.29 -6.23
N MET A 98 -2.85 -7.79 -6.35
CA MET A 98 -1.62 -7.10 -5.94
C MET A 98 -0.75 -6.90 -7.17
N ARG A 99 -0.19 -5.70 -7.36
CA ARG A 99 0.96 -5.50 -8.25
C ARG A 99 2.16 -5.22 -7.37
N LEU A 100 3.15 -6.10 -7.45
CA LEU A 100 4.34 -6.04 -6.64
C LEU A 100 5.53 -5.84 -7.57
N LYS A 101 6.45 -4.97 -7.16
CA LYS A 101 7.74 -4.81 -7.83
C LYS A 101 8.87 -5.13 -6.85
N PHE A 102 9.99 -5.65 -7.35
CA PHE A 102 11.15 -5.97 -6.51
C PHE A 102 12.44 -5.50 -7.18
N SER A 103 13.15 -4.59 -6.51
CA SER A 103 14.41 -4.03 -7.00
C SER A 103 15.17 -3.35 -5.86
N ASP A 104 16.35 -2.81 -6.17
CA ASP A 104 17.10 -1.95 -5.28
C ASP A 104 16.59 -0.51 -5.39
N PHE A 105 16.17 0.06 -4.25
CA PHE A 105 15.65 1.43 -4.19
C PHE A 105 16.54 2.31 -3.34
N LEU A 106 16.90 3.49 -3.87
CA LEU A 106 17.70 4.49 -3.18
C LEU A 106 16.88 5.21 -2.11
N PHE A 107 17.35 5.17 -0.86
CA PHE A 107 16.81 5.96 0.24
C PHE A 107 17.62 7.24 0.41
N LYS A 108 17.05 8.38 -0.03
CA LYS A 108 17.78 9.65 -0.10
C LYS A 108 18.34 10.13 1.24
N LYS A 109 17.67 9.84 2.36
CA LYS A 109 18.11 10.23 3.71
C LYS A 109 19.50 9.67 4.05
N ILE A 110 19.77 8.44 3.63
CA ILE A 110 21.00 7.70 3.97
C ILE A 110 21.90 7.49 2.75
N ASN A 111 21.44 7.89 1.56
CA ASN A 111 22.13 7.74 0.28
C ASN A 111 22.61 6.30 0.01
N GLU A 112 21.77 5.32 0.37
CA GLU A 112 22.03 3.90 0.18
C GLU A 112 20.82 3.23 -0.47
N SER A 113 21.09 2.22 -1.30
CA SER A 113 20.07 1.40 -1.95
C SER A 113 19.85 0.10 -1.20
N PHE A 114 18.59 -0.31 -1.07
CA PHE A 114 18.22 -1.58 -0.46
C PHE A 114 17.24 -2.35 -1.36
N PRO A 115 17.30 -3.69 -1.38
CA PRO A 115 16.32 -4.50 -2.07
C PRO A 115 14.98 -4.38 -1.35
N MET A 116 13.96 -3.85 -2.02
CA MET A 116 12.64 -3.63 -1.42
C MET A 116 11.54 -4.22 -2.29
N ILE A 117 10.46 -4.65 -1.64
CA ILE A 117 9.20 -4.94 -2.33
C ILE A 117 8.37 -3.65 -2.38
N TYR A 118 8.07 -3.18 -3.58
CA TYR A 118 7.16 -2.07 -3.79
C TYR A 118 5.75 -2.58 -4.07
N ILE A 119 4.80 -2.22 -3.22
CA ILE A 119 3.37 -2.49 -3.40
C ILE A 119 2.80 -1.36 -4.26
N ASP A 120 2.86 -1.55 -5.57
CA ASP A 120 2.38 -0.55 -6.54
C ASP A 120 0.85 -0.55 -6.64
N TRP A 121 0.22 -1.69 -6.44
CA TRP A 121 -1.24 -1.80 -6.48
C TRP A 121 -1.74 -2.81 -5.47
N LEU A 122 -2.89 -2.49 -4.88
CA LEU A 122 -3.65 -3.40 -4.05
C LEU A 122 -5.13 -3.23 -4.35
N LEU A 123 -5.84 -4.34 -4.35
CA LEU A 123 -7.29 -4.40 -4.39
C LEU A 123 -7.71 -5.53 -3.49
N SER A 124 -8.72 -5.27 -2.66
CA SER A 124 -9.38 -6.26 -1.82
C SER A 124 -10.87 -5.97 -1.85
N GLN A 125 -11.67 -6.89 -2.38
CA GLN A 125 -13.09 -6.66 -2.60
C GLN A 125 -13.95 -7.90 -2.33
N ASN A 126 -15.07 -7.67 -1.64
CA ASN A 126 -16.05 -8.69 -1.30
C ASN A 126 -17.20 -8.64 -2.33
N VAL A 127 -17.01 -9.35 -3.44
CA VAL A 127 -17.98 -9.38 -4.55
C VAL A 127 -19.34 -9.98 -4.18
N LYS A 128 -19.40 -10.83 -3.14
CA LYS A 128 -20.66 -11.45 -2.65
C LYS A 128 -21.62 -10.45 -2.02
N LEU A 129 -21.12 -9.32 -1.52
CA LEU A 129 -21.98 -8.26 -0.98
C LEU A 129 -22.63 -7.42 -2.08
N GLY A 130 -22.36 -7.73 -3.35
CA GLY A 130 -22.85 -7.03 -4.53
C GLY A 130 -22.22 -5.65 -4.69
N LYS A 131 -22.42 -5.04 -5.86
CA LYS A 131 -22.17 -3.61 -6.05
C LYS A 131 -23.21 -2.87 -5.22
N LEU A 132 -22.81 -2.28 -4.10
CA LEU A 132 -23.72 -1.48 -3.29
C LEU A 132 -24.18 -0.29 -4.13
N GLY A 133 -25.49 -0.23 -4.44
CA GLY A 133 -26.09 0.86 -5.20
C GLY A 133 -25.84 2.24 -4.55
N GLU A 134 -26.04 3.30 -5.34
CA GLU A 134 -25.51 4.68 -5.22
C GLU A 134 -25.41 5.37 -3.85
N LYS A 135 -26.00 4.88 -2.75
CA LYS A 135 -26.01 5.59 -1.47
C LYS A 135 -25.82 4.74 -0.22
N LYS A 136 -24.94 3.73 -0.21
CA LYS A 136 -24.38 3.20 1.06
C LYS A 136 -22.88 2.89 1.01
N LYS A 137 -22.11 3.85 1.54
CA LYS A 137 -20.89 3.68 2.36
C LYS A 137 -19.74 2.85 1.77
N LEU A 138 -19.32 3.13 0.55
CA LEU A 138 -17.99 2.73 0.05
C LEU A 138 -16.96 3.83 0.33
N PHE A 139 -15.68 3.49 0.33
CA PHE A 139 -14.63 4.50 0.31
C PHE A 139 -14.49 5.01 -1.12
N GLU A 140 -13.92 6.21 -1.28
CA GLU A 140 -13.61 6.72 -2.61
C GLU A 140 -12.75 5.69 -3.38
N GLY A 141 -13.07 5.45 -4.66
CA GLY A 141 -12.38 4.44 -5.47
C GLY A 141 -12.84 2.98 -5.29
N GLN A 142 -13.68 2.65 -4.30
CA GLN A 142 -14.20 1.29 -4.10
C GLN A 142 -15.46 1.02 -4.92
N GLU A 143 -15.49 -0.12 -5.62
CA GLU A 143 -16.72 -0.64 -6.28
C GLU A 143 -17.51 -1.61 -5.39
N TYR A 144 -16.82 -2.26 -4.45
CA TYR A 144 -17.37 -3.25 -3.53
C TYR A 144 -16.81 -2.99 -2.12
N PRO A 145 -17.48 -3.46 -1.06
CA PRO A 145 -16.90 -3.45 0.28
C PRO A 145 -15.59 -4.24 0.32
N GLY A 146 -14.62 -3.80 1.13
CA GLY A 146 -13.37 -4.54 1.31
C GLY A 146 -13.57 -5.87 2.05
N LEU A 147 -12.66 -6.83 1.85
CA LEU A 147 -12.69 -8.15 2.53
C LEU A 147 -12.20 -8.10 3.98
N ASN A 148 -11.61 -6.97 4.40
CA ASN A 148 -10.95 -6.81 5.70
C ASN A 148 -9.85 -7.87 5.92
N ILE A 149 -8.94 -7.98 4.95
CA ILE A 149 -7.83 -8.95 4.89
C ILE A 149 -6.44 -8.27 4.96
N MET A 150 -6.37 -7.04 5.48
CA MET A 150 -5.13 -6.27 5.44
C MET A 150 -4.03 -6.89 6.29
N ASN A 151 -4.38 -7.58 7.38
CA ASN A 151 -3.41 -8.26 8.22
C ASN A 151 -2.75 -9.39 7.42
N GLU A 152 -3.53 -10.20 6.72
CA GLU A 152 -3.12 -11.33 5.88
C GLU A 152 -2.25 -10.86 4.70
N ILE A 153 -2.59 -9.70 4.10
CA ILE A 153 -1.78 -9.05 3.06
C ILE A 153 -0.42 -8.64 3.64
N THR A 154 -0.39 -7.92 4.75
CA THR A 154 0.88 -7.47 5.34
C THR A 154 1.74 -8.63 5.86
N SER A 155 1.12 -9.70 6.37
CA SER A 155 1.80 -10.94 6.74
C SER A 155 2.41 -11.63 5.53
N PHE A 156 1.67 -11.73 4.41
CA PHE A 156 2.19 -12.27 3.16
C PHE A 156 3.39 -11.47 2.66
N ILE A 157 3.31 -10.14 2.62
CA ILE A 157 4.42 -9.28 2.20
C ILE A 157 5.64 -9.46 3.12
N ARG A 158 5.45 -9.56 4.44
CA ARG A 158 6.55 -9.81 5.39
C ARG A 158 7.24 -11.15 5.15
N LEU A 159 6.47 -12.22 4.94
CA LEU A 159 6.99 -13.55 4.63
C LEU A 159 7.76 -13.54 3.30
N LEU A 160 7.18 -12.91 2.27
CA LEU A 160 7.82 -12.76 0.95
C LEU A 160 9.12 -11.96 1.04
N SER A 161 9.14 -10.82 1.77
CA SER A 161 10.35 -10.02 2.00
C SER A 161 11.47 -10.86 2.62
N GLY A 162 11.14 -11.67 3.64
CA GLY A 162 12.13 -12.57 4.26
C GLY A 162 12.65 -13.64 3.29
N LYS A 163 11.78 -14.22 2.45
CA LYS A 163 12.16 -15.27 1.51
C LYS A 163 12.97 -14.76 0.32
N ILE A 164 12.67 -13.58 -0.20
CA ILE A 164 13.38 -13.01 -1.34
C ILE A 164 14.68 -12.28 -0.95
N GLY A 165 14.88 -12.02 0.36
CA GLY A 165 16.01 -11.25 0.87
C GLY A 165 15.83 -9.74 0.75
N ALA A 166 14.58 -9.26 0.76
CA ALA A 166 14.30 -7.83 0.79
C ALA A 166 14.55 -7.25 2.20
N ALA A 167 15.02 -6.01 2.25
CA ALA A 167 15.17 -5.23 3.48
C ALA A 167 13.83 -4.68 4.01
N GLY A 168 12.73 -4.92 3.30
CA GLY A 168 11.39 -4.58 3.70
C GLY A 168 10.42 -4.47 2.53
N ALA A 169 9.37 -3.68 2.74
CA ALA A 169 8.44 -3.29 1.70
C ALA A 169 8.02 -1.82 1.86
N PHE A 170 7.53 -1.22 0.79
CA PHE A 170 6.97 0.13 0.83
C PHE A 170 5.77 0.28 -0.11
N ASN A 171 4.99 1.33 0.11
CA ASN A 171 3.85 1.70 -0.71
C ASN A 171 3.66 3.23 -0.70
N ILE A 172 2.75 3.73 -1.54
CA ILE A 172 2.43 5.16 -1.64
C ILE A 172 0.89 5.31 -1.62
N PRO A 173 0.24 5.34 -0.44
CA PRO A 173 -1.21 5.39 -0.34
C PRO A 173 -1.78 6.73 -0.80
N GLU A 174 -2.57 6.66 -1.87
CA GLU A 174 -3.22 7.82 -2.50
C GLU A 174 -4.37 8.36 -1.66
N TYR A 175 -5.12 7.49 -0.98
CA TYR A 175 -6.21 7.91 -0.11
C TYR A 175 -5.85 7.78 1.37
N PHE A 176 -6.43 8.67 2.19
CA PHE A 176 -6.26 8.67 3.64
C PHE A 176 -6.63 7.32 4.29
N HIS A 177 -7.73 6.70 3.85
CA HIS A 177 -8.16 5.43 4.43
C HIS A 177 -7.16 4.30 4.16
N ASP A 178 -6.45 4.34 3.03
CA ASP A 178 -5.40 3.36 2.72
C ASP A 178 -4.18 3.58 3.60
N ALA A 179 -3.77 4.83 3.80
CA ALA A 179 -2.72 5.17 4.74
C ALA A 179 -3.03 4.62 6.14
N VAL A 180 -4.26 4.75 6.63
CA VAL A 180 -4.69 4.17 7.91
C VAL A 180 -4.60 2.65 7.93
N LEU A 181 -4.93 1.97 6.83
CA LEU A 181 -4.81 0.51 6.77
C LEU A 181 -3.34 0.05 6.82
N PHE A 182 -2.44 0.75 6.13
CA PHE A 182 -1.01 0.42 6.11
C PHE A 182 -0.26 0.85 7.38
N HIS A 183 -0.71 1.93 8.05
CA HIS A 183 -0.01 2.52 9.21
C HIS A 183 0.23 1.57 10.39
N LYS A 184 -0.53 0.47 10.47
CA LYS A 184 -0.30 -0.58 11.48
C LYS A 184 1.10 -1.19 11.40
N ASN A 185 1.67 -1.29 10.20
CA ASN A 185 2.97 -1.93 9.95
C ASN A 185 3.95 -1.03 9.21
N PHE A 186 3.48 0.09 8.65
CA PHE A 186 4.27 0.99 7.81
C PHE A 186 4.28 2.39 8.44
N ARG A 187 5.37 3.13 8.24
CA ARG A 187 5.53 4.52 8.68
C ARG A 187 5.88 5.39 7.49
N TYR A 188 5.38 6.62 7.43
CA TYR A 188 5.81 7.56 6.40
C TYR A 188 7.31 7.84 6.48
N LEU A 189 8.00 7.93 5.34
CA LEU A 189 9.41 8.33 5.33
C LEU A 189 9.62 9.81 5.69
N SER A 190 8.68 10.68 5.30
CA SER A 190 8.67 12.07 5.75
C SER A 190 8.19 12.16 7.20
N PRO A 191 9.00 12.67 8.14
CA PRO A 191 8.53 12.93 9.50
C PRO A 191 7.43 14.00 9.54
N GLU A 192 7.44 14.96 8.61
CA GLU A 192 6.37 15.96 8.48
C GLU A 192 5.03 15.30 8.13
N LYS A 193 5.04 14.40 7.15
CA LYS A 193 3.84 13.67 6.74
C LYS A 193 3.35 12.70 7.81
N GLU A 194 4.25 11.97 8.46
CA GLU A 194 3.91 11.10 9.59
C GLU A 194 3.28 11.90 10.74
N GLY A 195 3.87 13.04 11.10
CA GLY A 195 3.36 13.93 12.14
C GLY A 195 1.99 14.51 11.78
N GLU A 196 1.81 14.98 10.56
CA GLU A 196 0.51 15.43 10.02
C GLU A 196 -0.55 14.33 10.12
N PHE A 197 -0.22 13.14 9.63
CA PHE A 197 -1.11 11.99 9.62
C PHE A 197 -1.54 11.60 11.04
N ARG A 198 -0.60 11.55 11.99
CA ARG A 198 -0.90 11.30 13.41
C ARG A 198 -1.74 12.41 14.04
N ALA A 199 -1.50 13.67 13.69
CA ALA A 199 -2.34 14.79 14.13
C ALA A 199 -3.79 14.67 13.64
N LEU A 200 -4.02 14.27 12.37
CA LEU A 200 -5.36 13.99 11.86
C LEU A 200 -6.05 12.89 12.66
N LEU A 201 -5.37 11.76 12.90
CA LEU A 201 -5.92 10.67 13.72
C LEU A 201 -6.25 11.12 15.15
N ARG A 202 -5.38 11.95 15.75
CA ARG A 202 -5.59 12.50 17.10
C ARG A 202 -6.82 13.42 17.15
N CYS A 203 -6.93 14.38 16.23
CA CYS A 203 -8.01 15.36 16.20
C CYS A 203 -9.38 14.70 15.99
N PHE A 204 -9.43 13.65 15.17
CA PHE A 204 -10.65 12.96 14.78
C PHE A 204 -10.81 11.56 15.38
N LYS A 205 -10.15 11.27 16.51
CA LYS A 205 -10.15 9.94 17.15
C LYS A 205 -11.52 9.34 17.48
N LYS A 206 -12.56 10.17 17.56
CA LYS A 206 -13.95 9.76 17.84
C LYS A 206 -14.78 9.54 16.58
N GLU A 207 -14.25 9.91 15.41
CA GLU A 207 -14.93 9.74 14.14
C GLU A 207 -14.61 8.37 13.53
N ASN A 208 -15.56 7.82 12.77
CA ASN A 208 -15.29 6.64 11.99
C ASN A 208 -14.43 6.98 10.76
N LEU A 209 -13.52 6.07 10.38
CA LEU A 209 -12.57 6.25 9.28
C LEU A 209 -13.23 6.69 7.97
N ARG A 210 -14.41 6.17 7.68
CA ARG A 210 -15.16 6.48 6.45
C ARG A 210 -15.63 7.92 6.41
N SER A 211 -16.19 8.41 7.51
CA SER A 211 -16.60 9.80 7.69
C SER A 211 -15.44 10.76 7.49
N LEU A 212 -14.29 10.45 8.11
CA LEU A 212 -13.10 11.28 8.04
C LEU A 212 -12.47 11.25 6.64
N SER A 213 -12.28 10.06 6.05
CA SER A 213 -11.71 9.95 4.70
C SER A 213 -12.56 10.65 3.66
N GLY A 214 -13.90 10.56 3.74
CA GLY A 214 -14.80 11.27 2.85
C GLY A 214 -14.76 12.79 3.05
N ALA A 215 -14.55 13.25 4.29
CA ALA A 215 -14.39 14.67 4.59
C ALA A 215 -13.10 15.26 4.05
N ILE A 216 -11.99 14.54 4.22
CA ILE A 216 -10.70 14.89 3.64
C ILE A 216 -10.82 14.97 2.12
N HIS A 217 -11.42 13.97 1.48
CA HIS A 217 -11.60 13.94 0.03
C HIS A 217 -12.48 15.09 -0.49
N SER A 218 -13.53 15.45 0.25
CA SER A 218 -14.45 16.54 -0.12
C SER A 218 -14.02 17.94 0.34
N GLY A 219 -12.79 18.10 0.85
CA GLY A 219 -12.27 19.41 1.28
C GLY A 219 -13.01 20.00 2.49
N LYS A 220 -13.52 19.15 3.39
CA LYS A 220 -14.29 19.55 4.58
C LYS A 220 -13.49 19.56 5.88
N ILE A 221 -12.16 19.61 5.76
CA ILE A 221 -11.23 19.66 6.89
C ILE A 221 -10.48 20.99 6.80
N LEU A 222 -10.39 21.69 7.93
CA LEU A 222 -9.64 22.92 8.08
C LEU A 222 -8.35 22.64 8.86
N ASP A 223 -7.22 23.11 8.35
CA ASP A 223 -5.98 23.19 9.12
C ASP A 223 -6.04 24.47 9.97
N ARG A 224 -6.06 24.31 11.29
CA ARG A 224 -6.23 25.43 12.23
C ARG A 224 -5.03 26.37 12.28
N GLN A 225 -3.84 25.90 11.90
CA GLN A 225 -2.64 26.72 11.91
C GLN A 225 -2.59 27.65 10.71
N THR A 226 -2.93 27.15 9.52
CA THR A 226 -2.90 27.92 8.28
C THR A 226 -4.24 28.62 7.98
N SER A 227 -5.32 28.23 8.67
CA SER A 227 -6.70 28.65 8.38
C SER A 227 -7.13 28.32 6.94
N ALA A 228 -6.48 27.35 6.30
CA ALA A 228 -6.78 26.89 4.96
C ALA A 228 -7.48 25.53 4.96
N VAL A 229 -8.23 25.25 3.89
CA VAL A 229 -8.78 23.91 3.64
C VAL A 229 -7.61 22.93 3.54
N TYR A 230 -7.65 21.89 4.35
CA TYR A 230 -6.67 20.81 4.29
C TYR A 230 -6.87 19.99 3.03
N SER A 231 -5.79 19.83 2.26
CA SER A 231 -5.72 18.93 1.11
C SER A 231 -4.81 17.76 1.44
N TRP A 232 -5.29 16.55 1.18
CA TRP A 232 -4.47 15.35 1.33
C TRP A 232 -3.40 15.28 0.24
N SER A 233 -2.14 15.15 0.67
CA SER A 233 -1.03 14.72 -0.16
C SER A 233 -0.63 13.29 0.20
N TYR A 234 -0.31 12.45 -0.78
CA TYR A 234 0.23 11.11 -0.51
C TYR A 234 1.74 11.17 -0.27
N GLY A 235 2.31 10.07 0.21
CA GLY A 235 3.74 9.97 0.49
C GLY A 235 4.16 8.52 0.73
N GLU A 236 5.45 8.23 0.66
CA GLU A 236 5.96 6.88 0.81
C GLU A 236 5.85 6.40 2.25
N MET A 237 5.28 5.22 2.45
CA MET A 237 5.28 4.51 3.72
C MET A 237 6.12 3.24 3.61
N VAL A 238 6.94 2.97 4.62
CA VAL A 238 7.90 1.87 4.65
C VAL A 238 7.67 0.97 5.86
N SER A 239 7.77 -0.34 5.62
CA SER A 239 7.93 -1.38 6.62
C SER A 239 9.31 -1.99 6.43
N ALA A 240 10.28 -1.58 7.24
CA ALA A 240 11.63 -2.15 7.21
C ALA A 240 11.67 -3.46 8.00
N THR A 241 12.29 -4.50 7.43
CA THR A 241 12.62 -5.75 8.13
C THR A 241 14.12 -5.83 8.46
N ASN A 242 14.94 -5.02 7.79
CA ASN A 242 16.35 -4.88 8.10
C ASN A 242 16.54 -3.87 9.26
N PRO A 243 17.15 -4.28 10.40
CA PRO A 243 17.31 -3.41 11.56
C PRO A 243 18.21 -2.19 11.34
N PHE A 244 19.19 -2.28 10.44
CA PHE A 244 20.03 -1.14 10.09
C PHE A 244 19.22 -0.12 9.30
N LEU A 245 18.50 -0.55 8.25
CA LEU A 245 17.62 0.33 7.48
C LEU A 245 16.58 1.00 8.39
N GLU A 246 15.91 0.23 9.26
CA GLU A 246 14.90 0.76 10.17
C GLU A 246 15.46 1.88 11.07
N LYS A 247 16.60 1.64 11.73
CA LYS A 247 17.23 2.61 12.63
C LYS A 247 17.75 3.85 11.89
N SER A 248 18.24 3.68 10.67
CA SER A 248 18.76 4.80 9.87
C SER A 248 17.64 5.67 9.27
N LEU A 249 16.47 5.09 9.01
CA LEU A 249 15.29 5.84 8.54
C LEU A 249 14.55 6.53 9.70
N PHE A 250 14.32 5.80 10.79
CA PHE A 250 13.50 6.24 11.93
C PHE A 250 14.36 6.47 13.17
N ASP A 251 15.25 7.46 13.06
CA ASP A 251 16.14 7.90 14.14
C ASP A 251 15.44 8.85 15.13
N GLU A 252 16.17 9.26 16.17
CA GLU A 252 15.68 10.17 17.20
C GLU A 252 15.22 11.52 16.63
N GLN A 253 15.89 12.01 15.59
CA GLN A 253 15.51 13.27 14.92
C GLN A 253 14.16 13.12 14.22
N TYR A 254 13.94 12.01 13.51
CA TYR A 254 12.65 11.67 12.91
C TYR A 254 11.56 11.64 13.99
N ASP A 255 11.77 10.86 15.06
CA ASP A 255 10.76 10.65 16.10
C ASP A 255 10.41 11.95 16.84
N SER A 256 11.41 12.78 17.13
CA SER A 256 11.22 14.10 17.74
C SER A 256 10.39 15.03 16.86
N MET A 257 10.66 15.04 15.55
CA MET A 257 9.91 15.86 14.59
C MET A 257 8.46 15.40 14.48
N VAL A 258 8.23 14.08 14.39
CA VAL A 258 6.90 13.49 14.36
C VAL A 258 6.11 13.84 15.61
N ALA A 259 6.70 13.65 16.79
CA ALA A 259 6.06 13.97 18.07
C ALA A 259 5.63 15.44 18.09
N ARG A 260 6.57 16.36 17.83
CA ARG A 260 6.31 17.80 17.79
C ARG A 260 5.17 18.18 16.85
N ILE A 261 5.17 17.68 15.61
CA ILE A 261 4.14 18.02 14.63
C ILE A 261 2.80 17.39 15.01
N SER A 262 2.80 16.13 15.44
CA SER A 262 1.56 15.41 15.79
C SER A 262 0.82 16.03 16.99
N GLU A 263 1.56 16.63 17.92
CA GLU A 263 1.04 17.30 19.11
C GLU A 263 0.59 18.73 18.85
N THR A 264 1.28 19.45 17.97
CA THR A 264 1.03 20.89 17.75
C THR A 264 0.04 21.17 16.63
N ARG A 265 -0.08 20.27 15.63
CA ARG A 265 -0.97 20.47 14.49
C ARG A 265 -2.40 20.07 14.82
N GLU A 266 -3.32 20.98 14.52
CA GLU A 266 -4.73 20.88 14.89
C GLU A 266 -5.61 20.98 13.64
N PHE A 267 -6.62 20.11 13.57
CA PHE A 267 -7.56 20.03 12.46
C PHE A 267 -8.99 20.02 12.97
N SER A 268 -9.92 20.55 12.17
CA SER A 268 -11.34 20.49 12.48
C SER A 268 -12.20 20.31 11.25
N ARG A 269 -13.48 19.95 11.47
CA ARG A 269 -14.50 20.05 10.42
C ARG A 269 -14.69 21.51 10.00
N ILE A 270 -15.02 21.68 8.72
CA ILE A 270 -15.71 22.85 8.21
C ILE A 270 -17.20 22.54 8.32
N ASP A 271 -17.94 23.43 8.97
CA ASP A 271 -19.40 23.33 9.11
C ASP A 271 -20.12 23.55 7.78
#